data_AF-A0A398AKZ1-F1
#
_entry.id   AF-A0A398AKZ1-F1
#
_cell.length_a   1.000
_cell.length_b   1.000
_cell.length_c   1.000
_cell.angle_alpha   90.00
_cell.angle_beta   90.00
_cell.angle_gamma   90.00
#
_symmetry.space_group_name_H-M   'P 1'
#
loop_
_entity.id
_entity.type
_entity.pdbx_description
1 polymer ?
#
loop_
_entity_poly.entity_id
_entity_poly.type
_entity_poly.pdbx_seq_one_letter_code
_entity_poly.pdbx_strand_id
1 'polypeptide(L)'
;MAGKAAEAVAKTVSAVQHPWRAKLDKYRTELTKGVWGYWEMGAWKPLGISARRRAMLRKEVLTAGEDWPYDPERKAMRTKRKGHKCDRISAEKRENTAKLMLKMPQMLLDYKKRRWEKKMKEEEKAKEDK
;
A
#
# COMPACT_ATOMS: atom_id res chain seq x y z
N MET A 1 35.22 -28.06 -44.10
CA MET A 1 35.77 -27.54 -42.84
C MET A 1 35.72 -26.01 -42.72
N ALA A 2 35.90 -25.23 -43.80
CA ALA A 2 35.86 -23.75 -43.76
C ALA A 2 34.52 -23.14 -43.28
N GLY A 3 33.38 -23.77 -43.60
CA GLY A 3 32.06 -23.28 -43.17
C GLY A 3 31.85 -23.29 -41.65
N LYS A 4 32.38 -24.28 -40.94
CA LYS A 4 32.28 -24.37 -39.47
C LYS A 4 33.11 -23.30 -38.76
N ALA A 5 34.27 -22.93 -39.34
CA ALA A 5 35.11 -21.86 -38.82
C ALA A 5 34.46 -20.47 -39.03
N ALA A 6 33.88 -20.24 -40.21
CA ALA A 6 33.14 -18.99 -40.49
C ALA A 6 31.90 -18.84 -39.60
N GLU A 7 31.16 -19.92 -39.35
CA GLU A 7 30.00 -19.92 -38.45
C GLU A 7 30.39 -19.67 -36.98
N ALA A 8 31.52 -20.21 -36.53
CA ALA A 8 32.06 -19.94 -35.20
C ALA A 8 32.49 -18.48 -35.03
N VAL A 9 33.14 -17.88 -36.04
CA VAL A 9 33.53 -16.46 -36.04
C VAL A 9 32.29 -15.55 -36.11
N ALA A 10 31.28 -15.90 -36.89
CA ALA A 10 30.01 -15.15 -36.92
C ALA A 10 29.27 -15.23 -35.58
N LYS A 11 29.27 -16.38 -34.91
CA LYS A 11 28.73 -16.55 -33.55
C LYS A 11 29.51 -15.75 -32.51
N THR A 12 30.83 -15.66 -32.60
CA THR A 12 31.62 -14.84 -31.67
C THR A 12 31.41 -13.34 -31.91
N VAL A 13 31.42 -12.89 -33.17
CA VAL A 13 31.17 -11.48 -33.51
C VAL A 13 29.75 -11.05 -33.11
N SER A 14 28.73 -11.89 -33.36
CA SER A 14 27.35 -11.60 -32.95
C SER A 14 27.15 -11.67 -31.43
N ALA A 15 27.85 -12.56 -30.71
CA ALA A 15 27.86 -12.60 -29.24
C ALA A 15 28.57 -11.39 -28.63
N VAL A 16 29.58 -10.85 -29.30
CA VAL A 16 30.26 -9.60 -28.90
C VAL A 16 29.40 -8.37 -29.20
N GLN A 17 28.69 -8.38 -30.33
CA GLN A 17 27.84 -7.26 -30.78
C GLN A 17 26.50 -7.20 -30.04
N HIS A 18 25.94 -8.35 -29.65
CA HIS A 18 24.68 -8.47 -28.92
C HIS A 18 24.78 -9.47 -27.75
N PRO A 19 25.56 -9.15 -26.71
CA PRO A 19 25.78 -10.05 -25.57
C PRO A 19 24.48 -10.35 -24.80
N TRP A 20 23.44 -9.54 -25.00
CA TRP A 20 22.14 -9.70 -24.39
C TRP A 20 21.34 -10.88 -24.97
N ARG A 21 21.59 -11.30 -26.24
CA ARG A 21 20.89 -12.45 -26.85
C ARG A 21 21.22 -13.75 -26.14
N ALA A 22 22.50 -14.00 -25.89
CA ALA A 22 22.96 -15.17 -25.14
C ALA A 22 22.45 -15.18 -23.68
N LYS A 23 22.37 -14.00 -23.03
CA LYS A 23 21.79 -13.87 -21.69
C LYS A 23 20.27 -14.12 -21.72
N LEU A 24 19.57 -13.65 -22.75
CA LEU A 24 18.13 -13.83 -22.92
C LEU A 24 17.80 -15.31 -23.13
N ASP A 25 18.53 -16.01 -24.00
CA ASP A 25 18.35 -17.45 -24.21
C ASP A 25 18.62 -18.25 -22.92
N LYS A 26 19.68 -17.90 -22.18
CA LYS A 26 20.00 -18.54 -20.89
C LYS A 26 18.86 -18.44 -19.87
N TYR A 27 18.21 -17.28 -19.79
CA TYR A 27 17.18 -17.02 -18.79
C TYR A 27 15.75 -17.13 -19.34
N ARG A 28 15.57 -17.55 -20.59
CA ARG A 28 14.27 -17.58 -21.27
C ARG A 28 13.22 -18.35 -20.49
N THR A 29 13.56 -19.55 -20.02
CA THR A 29 12.68 -20.42 -19.23
C THR A 29 12.34 -19.87 -17.86
N GLU A 30 13.26 -19.10 -17.25
CA GLU A 30 13.02 -18.41 -15.97
C GLU A 30 12.13 -17.18 -16.17
N LEU A 31 12.34 -16.41 -17.24
CA LEU A 31 11.56 -15.21 -17.55
C LEU A 31 10.10 -15.52 -17.86
N THR A 32 9.80 -16.70 -18.39
CA THR A 32 8.42 -17.16 -18.64
C THR A 32 7.66 -17.53 -17.37
N LYS A 33 8.34 -17.81 -16.25
CA LYS A 33 7.67 -18.18 -14.99
C LYS A 33 6.97 -16.99 -14.33
N GLY A 34 7.44 -15.77 -14.58
CA GLY A 34 6.86 -14.54 -14.04
C GLY A 34 7.90 -13.43 -13.81
N VAL A 35 7.48 -12.40 -13.07
CA VAL A 35 8.30 -11.18 -12.81
C VAL A 35 9.05 -11.27 -11.49
N TRP A 36 8.38 -11.74 -10.44
CA TRP A 36 8.87 -11.72 -9.06
C TRP A 36 9.08 -13.12 -8.48
N GLY A 37 8.66 -14.14 -9.21
CA GLY A 37 8.58 -15.51 -8.75
C GLY A 37 7.37 -16.19 -9.36
N TYR A 38 7.16 -17.41 -8.91
CA TYR A 38 6.05 -18.23 -9.37
C TYR A 38 5.51 -19.05 -8.20
N TRP A 39 4.22 -19.39 -8.28
CA TRP A 39 3.56 -20.24 -7.29
C TRP A 39 3.74 -21.69 -7.69
N GLU A 40 4.36 -22.49 -6.83
CA GLU A 40 4.58 -23.91 -7.06
C GLU A 40 4.43 -24.66 -5.73
N MET A 41 3.62 -25.72 -5.73
CA MET A 41 3.42 -26.60 -4.57
C MET A 41 3.10 -25.85 -3.27
N GLY A 42 2.21 -24.85 -3.33
CA GLY A 42 1.74 -24.11 -2.16
C GLY A 42 2.74 -23.09 -1.59
N ALA A 43 3.86 -22.84 -2.28
CA ALA A 43 4.85 -21.84 -1.88
C ALA A 43 5.18 -20.88 -3.02
N TRP A 44 5.51 -19.65 -2.65
CA TRP A 44 6.07 -18.68 -3.58
C TRP A 44 7.57 -18.94 -3.76
N LYS A 45 7.99 -19.31 -4.98
CA LYS A 45 9.40 -19.55 -5.32
C LYS A 45 9.98 -18.31 -6.01
N PRO A 46 11.19 -17.86 -5.63
CA PRO A 46 11.88 -16.79 -6.35
C PRO A 46 12.36 -17.28 -7.72
N LEU A 47 12.62 -16.35 -8.63
CA LEU A 47 13.21 -16.65 -9.94
C LEU A 47 14.71 -16.97 -9.81
N GLY A 48 15.25 -17.74 -10.75
CA GLY A 48 16.69 -17.99 -10.89
C GLY A 48 17.52 -16.78 -11.35
N ILE A 49 16.87 -15.64 -11.62
CA ILE A 49 17.51 -14.37 -11.98
C ILE A 49 17.13 -13.28 -10.97
N SER A 50 18.12 -12.50 -10.53
CA SER A 50 17.85 -11.35 -9.67
C SER A 50 17.12 -10.25 -10.44
N ALA A 51 16.23 -9.52 -9.75
CA ALA A 51 15.47 -8.43 -10.34
C ALA A 51 16.36 -7.36 -11.02
N ARG A 52 17.56 -7.10 -10.45
CA ARG A 52 18.55 -6.20 -11.04
C ARG A 52 19.09 -6.73 -12.38
N ARG A 53 19.50 -8.01 -12.44
CA ARG A 53 20.00 -8.62 -13.68
C ARG A 53 18.92 -8.66 -14.76
N ARG A 54 17.67 -8.95 -14.37
CA ARG A 54 16.50 -8.90 -15.24
C ARG A 54 16.27 -7.50 -15.82
N ALA A 55 16.33 -6.45 -14.98
CA ALA A 55 16.16 -5.06 -15.44
C ALA A 55 17.28 -4.60 -16.38
N MET A 56 18.54 -5.00 -16.11
CA MET A 56 19.66 -4.71 -17.02
C MET A 56 19.45 -5.40 -18.37
N LEU A 57 19.06 -6.68 -18.38
CA LEU A 57 18.77 -7.41 -19.61
C LEU A 57 17.62 -6.77 -20.40
N ARG A 58 16.52 -6.42 -19.72
CA ARG A 58 15.40 -5.69 -20.34
C ARG A 58 15.86 -4.37 -20.95
N LYS A 59 16.71 -3.62 -20.27
CA LYS A 59 17.26 -2.36 -20.79
C LYS A 59 18.08 -2.62 -22.06
N GLU A 60 18.96 -3.62 -22.05
CA GLU A 60 19.78 -3.99 -23.22
C GLU A 60 18.90 -4.34 -24.44
N VAL A 61 17.85 -5.16 -24.26
CA VAL A 61 16.89 -5.55 -25.32
C VAL A 61 16.12 -4.35 -25.87
N LEU A 62 15.52 -3.55 -24.99
CA LEU A 62 14.72 -2.39 -25.41
C LEU A 62 15.59 -1.32 -26.08
N THR A 63 16.86 -1.17 -25.66
CA THR A 63 17.80 -0.23 -26.30
C THR A 63 18.17 -0.69 -27.71
N ALA A 64 18.18 -2.00 -27.97
CA ALA A 64 18.37 -2.56 -29.30
C ALA A 64 17.13 -2.45 -30.20
N GLY A 65 16.01 -1.92 -29.69
CA GLY A 65 14.75 -1.77 -30.42
C GLY A 65 13.91 -3.04 -30.51
N GLU A 66 14.27 -4.10 -29.77
CA GLU A 66 13.48 -5.32 -29.69
C GLU A 66 12.43 -5.24 -28.56
N ASP A 67 11.38 -6.08 -28.66
CA ASP A 67 10.28 -6.08 -27.70
C ASP A 67 10.55 -6.96 -26.46
N TRP A 68 9.90 -6.66 -25.35
CA TRP A 68 10.03 -7.37 -24.08
C TRP A 68 8.68 -7.96 -23.62
N PRO A 69 8.35 -9.21 -24.00
CA PRO A 69 7.03 -9.80 -23.74
C PRO A 69 6.88 -10.41 -22.33
N TYR A 70 7.94 -10.47 -21.52
CA TYR A 70 7.95 -11.21 -20.25
C TYR A 70 7.35 -10.45 -19.07
N ASP A 71 6.97 -9.18 -19.23
CA ASP A 71 6.39 -8.36 -18.17
C ASP A 71 4.88 -8.23 -18.37
N PRO A 72 4.05 -8.47 -17.33
CA PRO A 72 2.64 -8.21 -17.38
C PRO A 72 2.37 -6.71 -17.46
N GLU A 73 1.20 -6.36 -17.97
CA GLU A 73 0.75 -4.99 -18.08
C GLU A 73 0.71 -4.30 -16.71
N ARG A 74 1.02 -3.00 -16.70
CA ARG A 74 0.97 -2.20 -15.48
C ARG A 74 -0.46 -2.08 -14.99
N LYS A 75 -0.69 -2.43 -13.72
CA LYS A 75 -1.99 -2.25 -13.06
C LYS A 75 -2.30 -0.76 -12.86
N ALA A 76 -3.59 -0.45 -12.88
CA ALA A 76 -4.08 0.90 -12.58
C ALA A 76 -3.67 1.35 -11.17
N MET A 77 -3.32 2.63 -11.04
CA MET A 77 -2.99 3.24 -9.75
C MET A 77 -4.26 3.48 -8.91
N ARG A 78 -4.17 3.25 -7.60
CA ARG A 78 -5.28 3.54 -6.67
C ARG A 78 -5.27 5.00 -6.26
N THR A 79 -6.18 5.80 -6.80
CA THR A 79 -6.37 7.20 -6.41
C THR A 79 -7.53 7.32 -5.42
N LYS A 80 -7.23 7.27 -4.11
CA LYS A 80 -8.22 7.56 -3.03
C LYS A 80 -7.60 8.48 -1.99
N ARG A 81 -8.30 9.55 -1.61
CA ARG A 81 -7.92 10.45 -0.51
C ARG A 81 -8.56 9.97 0.80
N LYS A 82 -7.77 9.82 1.86
CA LYS A 82 -8.24 9.36 3.19
C LYS A 82 -8.98 10.46 3.96
N GLY A 83 -8.55 11.71 3.79
CA GLY A 83 -8.96 12.84 4.63
C GLY A 83 -8.31 12.83 6.02
N HIS A 84 -8.28 13.98 6.69
CA HIS A 84 -7.79 14.08 8.06
C HIS A 84 -8.87 13.62 9.06
N LYS A 85 -8.45 12.87 10.08
CA LYS A 85 -9.35 12.40 11.15
C LYS A 85 -9.98 13.57 11.91
N CYS A 86 -9.21 14.63 12.15
CA CYS A 86 -9.66 15.81 12.90
C CYS A 86 -10.84 16.49 12.20
N ASP A 87 -10.70 16.78 10.90
CA ASP A 87 -11.71 17.48 10.12
C ASP A 87 -13.02 16.69 10.06
N ARG A 88 -12.93 15.37 9.87
CA ARG A 88 -14.09 14.47 9.89
C ARG A 88 -14.85 14.54 11.21
N ILE A 89 -14.15 14.47 12.34
CA ILE A 89 -14.77 14.49 13.68
C ILE A 89 -15.23 15.91 14.06
N SER A 90 -14.67 16.95 13.44
CA SER A 90 -15.00 18.34 13.77
C SER A 90 -16.47 18.66 13.52
N ALA A 91 -17.07 18.13 12.45
CA ALA A 91 -18.49 18.32 12.15
C ALA A 91 -19.38 17.67 13.22
N GLU A 92 -19.10 16.40 13.55
CA GLU A 92 -19.81 15.66 14.60
C GLU A 92 -19.73 16.36 15.96
N LYS A 93 -18.56 16.91 16.30
CA LYS A 93 -18.38 17.68 17.53
C LYS A 93 -19.23 18.95 17.56
N ARG A 94 -19.27 19.73 16.47
CA ARG A 94 -20.08 20.96 16.40
C ARG A 94 -21.58 20.66 16.55
N GLU A 95 -22.08 19.61 15.90
CA GLU A 95 -23.47 19.17 16.07
C GLU A 95 -23.78 18.73 17.50
N ASN A 96 -22.89 17.97 18.13
CA ASN A 96 -23.07 17.53 19.51
C ASN A 96 -23.05 18.71 20.49
N THR A 97 -22.20 19.71 20.25
CA THR A 97 -22.22 20.95 21.04
C THR A 97 -23.58 21.64 20.94
N ALA A 98 -24.15 21.79 19.74
CA ALA A 98 -25.48 22.39 19.56
C ALA A 98 -26.59 21.59 20.28
N LYS A 99 -26.57 20.26 20.14
CA LYS A 99 -27.52 19.36 20.84
C LYS A 99 -27.41 19.47 22.36
N LEU A 100 -26.21 19.63 22.89
CA LEU A 100 -25.98 19.82 24.32
C LEU A 100 -26.46 21.20 24.78
N MET A 101 -26.21 22.25 24.00
CA MET A 101 -26.66 23.62 24.30
C MET A 101 -28.18 23.71 24.42
N LEU A 102 -28.94 22.98 23.59
CA LEU A 102 -30.41 22.90 23.70
C LEU A 102 -30.87 22.30 25.03
N LYS A 103 -30.09 21.38 25.62
CA LYS A 103 -30.39 20.74 26.92
C LYS A 103 -29.89 21.54 28.12
N MET A 104 -29.08 22.58 27.91
CA MET A 104 -28.49 23.37 29.00
C MET A 104 -29.51 23.96 29.98
N PRO A 105 -30.64 24.54 29.55
CA PRO A 105 -31.60 25.12 30.49
C PRO A 105 -32.13 24.08 31.48
N GLN A 106 -32.46 22.88 30.99
CA GLN A 106 -32.91 21.78 31.84
C GLN A 106 -31.80 21.34 32.80
N MET A 107 -30.58 21.14 32.30
CA MET A 107 -29.46 20.73 33.14
C MET A 107 -29.14 21.75 34.26
N LEU A 108 -29.33 23.04 33.99
CA LEU A 108 -29.17 24.10 35.00
C LEU A 108 -30.26 24.03 36.08
N LEU A 109 -31.52 23.79 35.70
CA LEU A 109 -32.61 23.59 36.65
C LEU A 109 -32.38 22.33 37.50
N ASP A 110 -31.95 21.23 36.88
CA ASP A 110 -31.64 19.98 37.58
C ASP A 110 -30.49 20.16 38.57
N TYR A 111 -29.46 20.94 38.20
CA TYR A 111 -28.36 21.27 39.11
C TYR A 111 -28.83 22.13 40.30
N LYS A 112 -29.62 23.17 40.02
CA LYS A 112 -30.19 24.03 41.07
C LYS A 112 -31.06 23.21 42.03
N LYS A 113 -31.95 22.37 41.50
CA LYS A 113 -32.81 21.47 42.28
C LYS A 113 -31.99 20.57 43.20
N ARG A 114 -30.97 19.88 42.68
CA ARG A 114 -30.08 19.02 43.51
C ARG A 114 -29.37 19.78 44.63
N ARG A 115 -28.88 20.99 44.35
CA ARG A 115 -28.23 21.83 45.37
C ARG A 115 -29.22 22.26 46.45
N TRP A 116 -30.45 22.58 46.05
CA TRP A 116 -31.50 23.02 46.96
C TRP A 116 -31.98 21.88 47.85
N GLU A 117 -32.28 20.71 47.29
CA GLU A 117 -32.65 19.50 48.03
C GLU A 117 -31.56 19.08 49.03
N LYS A 118 -30.29 19.18 48.63
CA LYS A 118 -29.17 18.90 49.55
C LYS A 118 -29.17 19.86 50.74
N LYS A 119 -29.34 21.16 50.50
CA LYS A 119 -29.40 22.18 51.57
C LYS A 119 -30.57 21.93 52.52
N MET A 120 -31.75 21.64 51.99
CA MET A 120 -32.93 21.32 52.80
C MET A 120 -32.71 20.11 53.70
N LYS A 121 -32.13 19.03 53.18
CA LYS A 121 -31.80 17.84 53.98
C LYS A 121 -30.77 18.12 55.08
N GLU A 122 -29.77 18.95 54.81
CA GLU A 122 -28.80 19.39 55.81
C GLU A 122 -29.46 20.23 56.92
N GLU A 123 -30.38 21.13 56.55
CA GLU A 123 -31.14 21.94 57.50
C GLU A 123 -32.15 21.13 58.33
N GLU A 124 -32.81 20.15 57.72
CA GLU A 124 -33.71 19.20 58.42
C GLU A 124 -32.92 18.36 59.43
N LYS A 125 -31.80 17.77 59.00
CA LYS A 125 -30.92 17.02 59.90
C LYS A 125 -30.42 17.86 61.07
N ALA A 126 -30.00 19.10 60.80
CA ALA A 126 -29.56 20.02 61.86
C ALA A 126 -30.67 20.44 62.84
N LYS A 127 -31.95 20.27 62.48
CA LYS A 127 -33.10 20.49 63.37
C LYS A 127 -33.47 19.23 64.15
N GLU A 128 -33.31 18.04 63.57
CA GLU A 128 -33.52 16.76 64.28
C GLU A 128 -32.41 16.49 65.31
N ASP A 129 -31.18 16.92 65.03
CA ASP A 129 -30.02 16.75 65.93
C ASP A 129 -29.99 17.78 67.10
N LYS A 130 -31.02 18.61 67.27
CA LYS A 130 -31.05 19.77 68.18
C LYS A 130 -32.23 19.72 69.16
#